data_AF-A0A9P7CV70-F1
#
_entry.id   AF-A0A9P7CV70-F1
#
_cell.length_a   1.000
_cell.length_b   1.000
_cell.length_c   1.000
_cell.angle_alpha   90.00
_cell.angle_beta   90.00
_cell.angle_gamma   90.00
#
_symmetry.space_group_name_H-M   'P 1'
#
loop_
_entity.id
_entity.type
_entity.pdbx_description
1 polymer ?
#
loop_
_entity_poly.entity_id
_entity_poly.type
_entity_poly.pdbx_seq_one_letter_code
_entity_poly.pdbx_strand_id
1 'polypeptide(L)'
;LYCWYTRNLHIFTVYIWITLRLFQAIDAHSGYDFPWSLQHIIPFWSGAEHHDFHHMAFTNNFSTSFRWCDRIFGTDDKYRDYRARISAQKAAMKNKSKSEREEAERNLIAEIEAEGLRAEAIAEGSTPAPKIVKVQ
;
A
#
# COMPACT_ATOMS: atom_id res chain seq x y z
N LEU A 1 4.66 25.50 8.31
CA LEU A 1 3.59 26.13 9.11
C LEU A 1 4.01 26.33 10.57
N TYR A 2 4.34 25.28 11.33
CA TYR A 2 4.75 25.39 12.74
C TYR A 2 5.97 26.32 12.97
N CYS A 3 7.11 26.07 12.33
CA CYS A 3 8.31 26.90 12.48
C CYS A 3 8.13 28.33 11.95
N TRP A 4 7.24 28.51 10.96
CA TRP A 4 6.89 29.83 10.44
C TRP A 4 6.08 30.65 11.47
N TYR A 5 5.16 29.98 12.18
CA TYR A 5 4.36 30.59 13.23
C TYR A 5 5.15 30.85 14.51
N THR A 6 5.91 29.86 15.01
CA THR A 6 6.64 29.99 16.28
C THR A 6 7.94 30.77 16.16
N ARG A 7 8.44 31.01 14.93
CA ARG A 7 9.77 31.56 14.63
C ARG A 7 10.93 30.82 15.32
N ASN A 8 10.67 29.65 15.87
CA ASN A 8 11.62 28.84 16.62
C ASN A 8 11.81 27.52 15.88
N LEU A 9 13.00 27.33 15.34
CA LEU A 9 13.43 26.11 14.68
C LEU A 9 14.59 25.51 15.48
N HIS A 10 14.29 24.51 16.29
CA HIS A 10 15.33 23.76 16.99
C HIS A 10 15.81 22.62 16.09
N ILE A 11 17.10 22.65 15.73
CA ILE A 11 17.71 21.65 14.86
C ILE A 11 17.58 20.23 15.43
N PHE A 12 17.63 20.09 16.75
CA PHE A 12 17.42 18.81 17.43
C PHE A 12 16.03 18.21 17.15
N THR A 13 14.98 19.02 17.25
CA THR A 13 13.60 18.59 16.91
C THR A 13 13.49 18.19 15.45
N VAL A 14 14.17 18.90 14.55
CA VAL A 14 14.19 18.57 13.11
C VAL A 14 14.86 17.21 12.88
N TYR A 15 15.98 16.93 13.54
CA TYR A 15 16.63 15.62 13.41
C TYR A 15 15.80 14.48 13.96
N ILE A 16 15.12 14.67 15.10
CA ILE A 16 14.17 13.69 15.62
C ILE A 16 13.07 13.45 14.58
N TRP A 17 12.45 14.52 14.06
CA TRP A 17 11.38 14.43 13.08
C TRP A 17 11.82 13.70 11.80
N ILE A 18 12.96 14.07 11.22
CA ILE A 18 13.50 13.45 10.01
C ILE A 18 13.78 11.98 10.26
N THR A 19 14.42 11.64 11.38
CA THR A 19 14.72 10.25 11.75
C THR A 19 13.43 9.42 11.82
N LEU A 20 12.41 9.91 12.51
CA LEU A 20 11.11 9.23 12.60
C LEU A 20 10.43 9.08 11.24
N ARG A 21 10.48 10.11 10.39
CA ARG A 21 9.92 10.05 9.02
C ARG A 21 10.66 9.06 8.13
N LEU A 22 11.99 8.94 8.27
CA LEU A 22 12.78 7.96 7.52
C LEU A 22 12.46 6.54 7.97
N PHE A 23 12.34 6.29 9.27
CA PHE A 23 11.89 4.98 9.77
C PHE A 23 10.52 4.60 9.20
N GLN A 24 9.57 5.53 9.21
CA GLN A 24 8.24 5.30 8.62
C GLN A 24 8.30 5.05 7.10
N ALA A 25 9.18 5.76 6.38
CA ALA A 25 9.36 5.53 4.94
C ALA A 25 9.91 4.12 4.66
N ILE A 26 10.91 3.67 5.42
CA ILE A 26 11.48 2.33 5.31
C ILE A 26 10.42 1.26 5.63
N ASP A 27 9.66 1.45 6.71
CA ASP A 27 8.59 0.54 7.13
C ASP A 27 7.51 0.37 6.04
N ALA A 28 7.19 1.44 5.30
CA ALA A 28 6.16 1.43 4.26
C ALA A 28 6.66 1.08 2.85
N HIS A 29 7.96 1.19 2.54
CA HIS A 29 8.47 1.06 1.15
C HIS A 29 9.61 0.05 0.99
N SER A 30 10.03 -0.63 2.06
CA SER A 30 11.08 -1.66 1.93
C SER A 30 10.59 -2.94 1.26
N GLY A 31 9.26 -3.11 1.11
CA GLY A 31 8.63 -4.35 0.63
C GLY A 31 8.65 -5.49 1.65
N TYR A 32 9.19 -5.24 2.85
CA TYR A 32 9.25 -6.23 3.93
C TYR A 32 8.25 -5.91 5.03
N ASP A 33 7.52 -6.94 5.45
CA ASP A 33 6.66 -6.89 6.64
C ASP A 33 7.39 -7.50 7.84
N PHE A 34 8.06 -6.66 8.63
CA PHE A 34 8.83 -7.13 9.77
C PHE A 34 7.94 -7.36 11.01
N PRO A 35 8.27 -8.31 11.90
CA PRO A 35 7.49 -8.54 13.13
C PRO A 35 7.37 -7.33 14.06
N TRP A 36 8.30 -6.38 13.98
CA TRP A 36 8.33 -5.14 14.76
C TRP A 36 7.85 -3.91 13.98
N SER A 37 7.36 -4.09 12.74
CA SER A 37 6.73 -3.02 11.98
C SER A 37 5.58 -2.41 12.76
N LEU A 38 5.41 -1.10 12.66
CA LEU A 38 4.46 -0.36 13.50
C LEU A 38 3.01 -0.80 13.26
N GLN A 39 2.70 -1.38 12.08
CA GLN A 39 1.38 -1.95 11.81
C GLN A 39 0.99 -3.13 12.72
N HIS A 40 1.95 -3.85 13.30
CA HIS A 40 1.67 -4.94 14.24
C HIS A 40 1.46 -4.43 15.68
N ILE A 41 1.91 -3.21 15.97
CA ILE A 41 1.85 -2.60 17.30
C ILE A 41 0.67 -1.63 17.40
N ILE A 42 0.41 -0.88 16.33
CA ILE A 42 -0.60 0.17 16.27
C ILE A 42 -1.68 -0.22 15.24
N PRO A 43 -2.92 -0.50 15.67
CA PRO A 43 -3.93 -1.17 14.83
C PRO A 43 -4.41 -0.38 13.61
N PHE A 44 -4.17 0.93 13.58
CA PHE A 44 -4.54 1.82 12.46
C PHE A 44 -3.32 2.29 11.65
N TRP A 45 -2.13 1.77 11.95
CA TRP A 45 -0.92 2.11 11.21
C TRP A 45 -0.85 1.32 9.90
N SER A 46 -0.36 1.98 8.85
CA SER A 46 -0.15 1.40 7.53
C SER A 46 1.24 0.79 7.45
N GLY A 47 1.35 -0.48 7.06
CA GLY A 47 2.63 -1.13 6.76
C GLY A 47 2.92 -1.20 5.26
N ALA A 48 3.99 -1.91 4.91
CA ALA A 48 4.43 -2.13 3.53
C ALA A 48 3.29 -2.61 2.61
N GLU A 49 2.55 -3.64 3.00
CA GLU A 49 1.49 -4.20 2.15
C GLU A 49 0.38 -3.20 1.77
N HIS A 50 -0.03 -2.34 2.71
CA HIS A 50 -1.07 -1.32 2.43
C HIS A 50 -0.56 -0.32 1.40
N HIS A 51 0.73 0.04 1.45
CA HIS A 51 1.34 0.95 0.51
C HIS A 51 1.73 0.28 -0.82
N ASP A 52 2.16 -0.97 -0.81
CA ASP A 52 2.44 -1.75 -2.02
C ASP A 52 1.16 -1.94 -2.85
N PHE A 53 0.01 -2.10 -2.19
CA PHE A 53 -1.28 -2.11 -2.89
C PHE A 53 -1.55 -0.80 -3.64
N HIS A 54 -1.17 0.34 -3.07
CA HIS A 54 -1.25 1.63 -3.77
C HIS A 54 -0.37 1.65 -5.01
N HIS A 55 0.86 1.15 -4.95
CA HIS A 55 1.74 1.04 -6.13
C HIS A 55 1.28 0.00 -7.15
N MET A 56 0.45 -0.96 -6.75
CA MET A 56 -0.11 -1.95 -7.68
C MET A 56 -1.34 -1.40 -8.42
N ALA A 57 -2.25 -0.72 -7.71
CA ALA A 57 -3.56 -0.32 -8.24
C ALA A 57 -3.72 1.18 -8.52
N PHE A 58 -2.83 2.04 -7.98
CA PHE A 58 -2.73 3.51 -8.09
C PHE A 58 -3.96 4.36 -7.76
N THR A 59 -5.13 3.74 -7.61
CA THR A 59 -6.45 4.40 -7.51
C THR A 59 -7.10 4.22 -6.13
N ASN A 60 -6.32 3.82 -5.13
CA ASN A 60 -6.77 3.51 -3.77
C ASN A 60 -5.58 3.60 -2.79
N ASN A 61 -5.82 3.48 -1.49
CA ASN A 61 -4.82 3.51 -0.41
C ASN A 61 -3.86 4.71 -0.50
N PHE A 62 -4.38 5.94 -0.43
CA PHE A 62 -3.55 7.15 -0.56
C PHE A 62 -2.77 7.48 0.72
N SER A 63 -3.20 6.98 1.88
CA SER A 63 -2.50 7.24 3.14
C SER A 63 -1.30 6.32 3.31
N THR A 64 -0.12 6.92 3.45
CA THR A 64 1.13 6.17 3.68
C THR A 64 1.32 5.72 5.12
N SER A 65 0.69 6.37 6.09
CA SER A 65 0.97 6.17 7.53
C SER A 65 -0.24 5.68 8.32
N PHE A 66 -1.42 6.25 8.10
CA PHE A 66 -2.58 5.95 8.93
C PHE A 66 -3.78 5.52 8.09
N ARG A 67 -4.23 4.29 8.30
CA ARG A 67 -5.31 3.66 7.51
C ARG A 67 -6.67 4.33 7.69
N TRP A 68 -6.88 5.00 8.82
CA TRP A 68 -8.13 5.72 9.10
C TRP A 68 -8.41 6.86 8.11
N CYS A 69 -7.39 7.45 7.48
CA CYS A 69 -7.57 8.50 6.50
C CYS A 69 -8.30 7.90 5.30
N ASP A 70 -7.78 6.78 4.78
CA ASP A 70 -8.43 6.07 3.68
C ASP A 70 -9.82 5.57 4.08
N ARG A 71 -9.97 5.08 5.31
CA ARG A 71 -11.29 4.64 5.82
C ARG A 71 -12.32 5.76 5.88
N ILE A 72 -11.92 6.97 6.27
CA ILE A 72 -12.81 8.14 6.36
C ILE A 72 -13.22 8.60 4.96
N PHE A 73 -12.28 8.59 4.01
CA PHE A 73 -12.52 9.05 2.64
C PHE A 73 -13.03 7.94 1.70
N GLY A 74 -13.16 6.70 2.18
CA GLY A 74 -13.63 5.56 1.40
C GLY A 74 -12.62 5.06 0.37
N THR A 75 -11.33 5.35 0.56
CA THR A 75 -10.25 4.99 -0.37
C THR A 75 -9.45 3.77 0.09
N ASP A 76 -10.09 2.86 0.84
CA ASP A 76 -9.54 1.54 1.24
C ASP A 76 -10.42 0.34 0.85
N ASP A 77 -11.49 0.57 0.10
CA ASP A 77 -12.49 -0.44 -0.29
C ASP A 77 -11.87 -1.56 -1.12
N LYS A 78 -11.16 -1.22 -2.20
CA LYS A 78 -10.48 -2.18 -3.08
C LYS A 78 -9.40 -2.96 -2.33
N TYR A 79 -8.69 -2.31 -1.40
CA TYR A 79 -7.67 -2.99 -0.60
C TYR A 79 -8.28 -4.04 0.34
N ARG A 80 -9.44 -3.76 0.93
CA ARG A 80 -10.15 -4.71 1.79
C ARG A 80 -10.66 -5.91 0.98
N ASP A 81 -11.17 -5.66 -0.22
CA ASP A 81 -11.56 -6.73 -1.15
C ASP A 81 -10.36 -7.57 -1.58
N TYR A 82 -9.23 -6.94 -1.90
CA TYR A 82 -7.96 -7.61 -2.17
C TYR A 82 -7.54 -8.55 -1.03
N ARG A 83 -7.53 -8.05 0.21
CA ARG A 83 -7.20 -8.86 1.40
C ARG A 83 -8.13 -10.04 1.56
N ALA A 84 -9.43 -9.86 1.31
CA ALA A 84 -10.41 -10.94 1.32
C ALA A 84 -10.10 -11.99 0.25
N ARG A 85 -9.85 -11.58 -1.01
CA ARG A 85 -9.48 -12.47 -2.13
C ARG A 85 -8.20 -13.27 -1.81
N ILE A 86 -7.16 -12.61 -1.28
CA ILE A 86 -5.90 -13.27 -0.88
C ILE A 86 -6.15 -14.31 0.23
N SER A 87 -6.93 -13.98 1.25
CA SER A 87 -7.22 -14.91 2.35
C SER A 87 -7.99 -16.15 1.86
N ALA A 88 -8.99 -15.95 0.99
CA ALA A 88 -9.76 -17.03 0.39
C ALA A 88 -8.91 -17.91 -0.52
N GLN A 89 -8.04 -17.30 -1.34
CA GLN A 89 -7.11 -18.01 -2.21
C GLN A 89 -6.11 -18.83 -1.40
N LYS A 90 -5.52 -18.27 -0.33
CA LYS A 90 -4.62 -19.00 0.58
C LYS A 90 -5.31 -20.21 1.21
N ALA A 91 -6.59 -20.08 1.59
CA ALA A 91 -7.38 -21.20 2.12
C ALA A 91 -7.63 -22.28 1.06
N ALA A 92 -8.03 -21.89 -0.16
CA ALA A 92 -8.29 -22.81 -1.27
C ALA A 92 -7.02 -23.56 -1.73
N MET A 93 -5.85 -22.93 -1.65
CA MET A 93 -4.59 -23.49 -2.15
C MET A 93 -3.75 -24.23 -1.10
N LYS A 94 -4.26 -24.41 0.13
CA LYS A 94 -3.52 -25.04 1.25
C LYS A 94 -2.92 -26.42 0.90
N ASN A 95 -3.62 -27.21 0.09
CA ASN A 95 -3.22 -28.58 -0.30
C ASN A 95 -2.65 -28.68 -1.72
N LYS A 96 -2.46 -27.55 -2.41
CA LYS A 96 -1.95 -27.50 -3.78
C LYS A 96 -0.43 -27.44 -3.83
N SER A 97 0.16 -27.78 -4.98
CA SER A 97 1.60 -27.65 -5.21
C SER A 97 2.06 -26.19 -5.12
N LYS A 98 3.36 -25.98 -4.90
CA LYS A 98 3.96 -24.63 -4.88
C LYS A 98 3.71 -23.89 -6.21
N SER A 99 3.86 -24.58 -7.34
CA SER A 99 3.62 -24.01 -8.68
C SER A 99 2.20 -23.51 -8.84
N GLU A 100 1.19 -24.29 -8.43
CA GLU A 100 -0.22 -23.90 -8.51
C GLU A 100 -0.52 -22.66 -7.64
N ARG A 101 0.12 -22.56 -6.45
CA ARG A 101 -0.03 -21.39 -5.56
C ARG A 101 0.52 -20.13 -6.21
N GLU A 102 1.76 -20.20 -6.72
CA GLU A 102 2.43 -19.06 -7.34
C GLU A 102 1.71 -18.61 -8.61
N GLU A 103 1.19 -19.56 -9.41
CA GLU A 103 0.40 -19.23 -10.60
C GLU A 103 -0.90 -18.51 -10.23
N ALA A 104 -1.61 -19.00 -9.22
CA ALA A 104 -2.83 -18.35 -8.76
C ALA A 104 -2.56 -16.96 -8.17
N GLU A 105 -1.48 -16.79 -7.42
CA GLU A 105 -1.04 -15.48 -6.91
C GLU A 105 -0.74 -14.50 -8.06
N ARG A 106 0.03 -14.95 -9.07
CA ARG A 106 0.31 -14.14 -10.27
C ARG A 106 -0.96 -13.74 -11.02
N ASN A 107 -1.91 -14.67 -11.17
CA ASN A 107 -3.18 -14.40 -11.85
C ASN A 107 -4.01 -13.37 -11.08
N LEU A 108 -4.07 -13.49 -9.75
CA LEU A 108 -4.79 -12.53 -8.91
C LEU A 108 -4.14 -11.14 -8.97
N ILE A 109 -2.82 -11.04 -8.85
CA ILE A 109 -2.09 -9.76 -8.97
C ILE A 109 -2.36 -9.13 -10.34
N ALA A 110 -2.26 -9.91 -11.43
CA ALA A 110 -2.51 -9.42 -12.77
C ALA A 110 -3.95 -8.91 -12.97
N GLU A 111 -4.93 -9.56 -12.33
CA GLU A 111 -6.33 -9.11 -12.35
C GLU A 111 -6.49 -7.75 -11.64
N ILE A 112 -5.87 -7.57 -10.48
CA ILE A 112 -5.95 -6.34 -9.68
C ILE A 112 -5.23 -5.18 -10.37
N GLU A 113 -4.04 -5.43 -10.93
CA GLU A 113 -3.34 -4.43 -11.76
C GLU A 113 -4.23 -3.97 -12.91
N ALA A 114 -4.92 -4.91 -13.59
CA ALA A 114 -5.84 -4.57 -14.68
C ALA A 114 -7.07 -3.79 -14.18
N GLU A 115 -7.59 -4.09 -13.00
CA GLU A 115 -8.64 -3.28 -12.35
C GLU A 115 -8.15 -1.86 -12.04
N GLY A 116 -6.91 -1.72 -11.56
CA GLY A 116 -6.25 -0.45 -11.29
C GLY A 116 -6.11 0.42 -12.53
N LEU A 117 -5.54 -0.14 -13.61
CA LEU A 117 -5.38 0.53 -14.90
C LEU A 117 -6.73 0.95 -15.51
N ARG A 118 -7.77 0.12 -15.39
CA ARG A 118 -9.12 0.49 -15.83
C ARG A 118 -9.67 1.67 -15.03
N ALA A 119 -9.48 1.67 -13.71
CA ALA A 119 -9.95 2.75 -12.85
C ALA A 119 -9.20 4.06 -13.10
N GLU A 120 -7.89 3.98 -13.35
CA GLU A 120 -7.06 5.14 -13.71
C GLU A 120 -7.54 5.75 -15.02
N ALA A 121 -7.75 4.93 -16.05
CA ALA A 121 -8.25 5.39 -17.34
C ALA A 121 -9.63 6.07 -17.23
N ILE A 122 -10.54 5.52 -16.41
CA ILE A 122 -11.83 6.16 -16.13
C ILE A 122 -11.64 7.51 -15.45
N ALA A 123 -10.73 7.60 -14.47
CA ALA A 123 -10.47 8.85 -13.75
C ALA A 123 -9.84 9.92 -14.65
N GLU A 124 -8.98 9.51 -15.59
CA GLU A 124 -8.35 10.39 -16.57
C GLU A 124 -9.24 10.73 -17.78
N GLY A 125 -10.38 10.04 -17.94
CA GLY A 125 -11.21 10.14 -19.14
C GLY A 125 -10.55 9.57 -20.39
N SER A 126 -9.57 8.67 -20.22
CA SER A 126 -8.77 8.05 -21.26
C SER A 126 -9.19 6.59 -21.51
N THR A 127 -8.71 5.99 -22.60
CA THR A 127 -8.88 4.55 -22.84
C THR A 127 -7.77 3.79 -22.09
N PRO A 128 -8.05 2.63 -21.46
CA PRO A 128 -7.04 1.89 -20.69
C PRO A 128 -5.76 1.67 -21.49
N ALA A 129 -4.65 2.23 -20.99
CA ALA A 129 -3.36 2.09 -21.64
C ALA A 129 -2.89 0.62 -21.60
N PRO A 130 -2.27 0.10 -22.68
CA PRO A 130 -1.69 -1.23 -22.67
C PRO A 130 -0.57 -1.30 -21.63
N LYS A 131 -0.43 -2.48 -21.01
CA LYS A 131 0.51 -2.77 -19.92
C LYS A 131 1.94 -2.31 -20.27
N ILE A 132 2.44 -1.25 -19.63
CA ILE A 132 3.88 -0.92 -19.65
C ILE A 132 4.50 -1.62 -18.45
N VAL A 133 5.20 -2.73 -18.68
CA VAL A 133 5.97 -3.40 -17.63
C VAL A 133 7.12 -2.47 -17.23
N LYS A 134 6.93 -1.70 -16.15
CA LYS A 134 8.06 -1.04 -15.49
C LYS A 134 8.72 -2.08 -14.60
N VAL A 135 9.85 -2.60 -15.06
CA VAL A 135 10.77 -3.38 -14.23
C VAL A 135 11.31 -2.41 -13.16
N GLN A 136 10.90 -2.61 -11.91
CA GLN A 136 11.58 -2.06 -10.74
C GLN A 136 12.69 -3.01 -10.30
#